data_AF-A0A7X1LRW6-F1
#
_entry.id   AF-A0A7X1LRW6-F1
#
_cell.length_a   1.000
_cell.length_b   1.000
_cell.length_c   1.000
_cell.angle_alpha   90.00
_cell.angle_beta   90.00
_cell.angle_gamma   90.00
#
_symmetry.space_group_name_H-M   'P 1'
#
loop_
_entity.id
_entity.type
_entity.pdbx_description
1 polymer ?
#
loop_
_entity_poly.entity_id
_entity_poly.type
_entity_poly.pdbx_seq_one_letter_code
_entity_poly.pdbx_strand_id
1 'polypeptide(L)' 'MDDDGQLQLYTAVAAQLKQAHARVRALQVPEGVRMALTRKLLVITAAAKHDLAGAARRLERFTADLDEGRIPGEER' A
#
# COMPACT_ATOMS: atom_id res chain seq x y z
N MET A 1 20.34 -17.97 5.43
CA MET A 1 19.36 -16.92 5.74
C MET A 1 18.01 -17.59 5.68
N ASP A 2 17.22 -17.48 6.73
CA ASP A 2 15.97 -18.21 6.94
C ASP A 2 14.95 -17.96 5.81
N ASP A 3 14.77 -18.96 4.93
CA ASP A 3 13.68 -19.02 3.95
C ASP A 3 12.31 -18.78 4.62
N ASP A 4 12.13 -19.27 5.84
CA ASP A 4 10.93 -19.04 6.64
C ASP A 4 10.70 -17.56 6.96
N GLY A 5 11.75 -16.78 7.25
CA GLY A 5 11.65 -15.35 7.54
C GLY A 5 11.25 -14.54 6.31
N GLN A 6 11.77 -14.89 5.13
CA GLN A 6 11.38 -14.24 3.88
C GLN A 6 9.96 -14.59 3.48
N LEU A 7 9.55 -15.86 3.66
CA LEU A 7 8.19 -16.30 3.37
C LEU A 7 7.18 -15.60 4.29
N GLN A 8 7.46 -15.50 5.59
CA GLN A 8 6.62 -14.78 6.55
C GLN A 8 6.46 -13.31 6.18
N LEU A 9 7.57 -12.63 5.82
CA LEU A 9 7.53 -11.25 5.36
C LEU A 9 6.69 -11.11 4.08
N TYR A 10 6.85 -12.03 3.13
CA TYR A 10 6.08 -12.02 1.90
C TYR A 10 4.58 -12.15 2.17
N THR A 11 4.18 -13.12 3.00
CA THR A 11 2.78 -13.31 3.40
C THR A 11 2.22 -12.09 4.11
N ALA A 12 2.98 -11.49 5.03
CA ALA A 12 2.57 -10.28 5.74
C ALA A 12 2.35 -9.10 4.77
N VAL A 13 3.29 -8.87 3.85
CA VAL A 13 3.17 -7.79 2.84
C VAL A 13 1.98 -8.05 1.91
N ALA A 14 1.77 -9.28 1.45
CA ALA A 14 0.64 -9.63 0.60
C ALA A 14 -0.71 -9.39 1.32
N ALA A 15 -0.80 -9.76 2.60
CA ALA A 15 -1.99 -9.50 3.40
C ALA A 15 -2.25 -8.00 3.58
N GLN A 16 -1.21 -7.21 3.87
CA GLN A 16 -1.32 -5.76 3.99
C GLN A 16 -1.72 -5.10 2.67
N LEU A 17 -1.18 -5.53 1.52
CA LEU A 17 -1.55 -4.99 0.20
C LEU A 17 -3.03 -5.21 -0.06
N LYS A 18 -3.54 -6.41 0.22
CA LYS A 18 -4.96 -6.74 0.09
C LYS A 18 -5.83 -5.81 0.95
N GLN A 19 -5.43 -5.58 2.21
CA GLN A 19 -6.15 -4.68 3.12
C GLN A 19 -6.12 -3.23 2.62
N ALA A 20 -4.97 -2.74 2.16
CA ALA A 20 -4.84 -1.39 1.63
C ALA A 20 -5.73 -1.17 0.39
N HIS A 21 -5.78 -2.15 -0.54
CA HIS A 21 -6.69 -2.10 -1.68
C HIS A 21 -8.17 -2.07 -1.27
N ALA A 22 -8.56 -2.87 -0.28
CA ALA A 22 -9.92 -2.87 0.25
C ALA A 22 -10.29 -1.52 0.90
N ARG A 23 -9.37 -0.94 1.70
CA ARG A 23 -9.54 0.38 2.31
C ARG A 23 -9.72 1.47 1.25
N VAL A 24 -8.84 1.54 0.26
CA VAL A 24 -8.95 2.53 -0.83
C VAL A 24 -10.29 2.44 -1.57
N ARG A 25 -10.80 1.22 -1.77
CA ARG A 25 -12.12 1.00 -2.38
C ARG A 25 -13.28 1.50 -1.51
N ALA A 26 -13.14 1.43 -0.18
CA ALA A 26 -14.16 1.84 0.78
C ALA A 26 -14.14 3.36 1.09
N LEU A 27 -13.05 4.06 0.76
CA LEU A 27 -12.94 5.51 0.98
C LEU A 27 -13.97 6.29 0.15
N GLN A 28 -14.69 7.18 0.83
CA GLN A 28 -15.60 8.14 0.19
C GLN A 28 -14.81 9.38 -0.27
N VAL A 29 -14.04 9.22 -1.34
CA VAL A 29 -13.23 10.28 -1.95
C VAL A 29 -13.59 10.46 -3.42
N PRO A 30 -13.27 11.62 -4.03
CA PRO A 30 -13.43 11.84 -5.47
C PRO A 30 -12.73 10.74 -6.28
N GLU A 31 -13.26 10.45 -7.47
CA GLU A 31 -12.73 9.39 -8.31
C GLU A 31 -11.26 9.60 -8.69
N GLY A 32 -10.87 10.83 -9.05
CA GLY A 32 -9.48 11.15 -9.39
C GLY A 32 -8.50 10.85 -8.25
N VAL A 33 -8.94 11.11 -7.01
CA VAL A 33 -8.18 10.81 -5.79
C VAL A 33 -8.06 9.30 -5.57
N ARG A 34 -9.17 8.56 -5.68
CA ARG A 34 -9.17 7.09 -5.58
C ARG A 34 -8.27 6.45 -6.66
N MET A 35 -8.28 6.98 -7.88
CA MET A 35 -7.37 6.53 -8.95
C MET A 35 -5.91 6.82 -8.63
N ALA A 36 -5.60 7.98 -8.06
CA ALA A 36 -4.23 8.31 -7.61
C ALA A 36 -3.74 7.34 -6.53
N LEU A 37 -4.57 7.06 -5.52
CA LEU A 37 -4.27 6.08 -4.47
C LEU A 37 -4.07 4.68 -5.03
N THR A 38 -4.94 4.24 -5.96
CA THR A 38 -4.83 2.94 -6.62
C THR A 38 -3.53 2.82 -7.41
N ARG A 39 -3.14 3.87 -8.15
CA ARG A 39 -1.86 3.91 -8.87
C ARG A 39 -0.66 3.80 -7.92
N LYS A 40 -0.68 4.50 -6.77
CA LYS A 40 0.36 4.36 -5.74
C LYS A 40 0.48 2.92 -5.24
N LEU A 41 -0.64 2.24 -4.96
CA LEU A 41 -0.63 0.83 -4.55
C LEU A 41 -0.06 -0.12 -5.62
N LEU A 42 -0.33 0.14 -6.90
CA LEU A 42 0.24 -0.65 -8.00
C LEU A 42 1.77 -0.51 -8.06
N VAL A 43 2.31 0.70 -7.82
CA VAL A 43 3.76 0.92 -7.74
C VAL A 43 4.38 0.16 -6.56
N ILE A 44 3.74 0.17 -5.39
CA ILE A 44 4.21 -0.58 -4.22
C ILE A 44 4.18 -2.09 -4.49
N THR A 45 3.11 -2.59 -5.13
CA THR A 45 2.99 -4.00 -5.52
C THR A 45 4.07 -4.42 -6.52
N ALA A 46 4.39 -3.55 -7.48
CA ALA A 46 5.48 -3.80 -8.42
C ALA A 46 6.84 -3.85 -7.70
N ALA A 47 7.06 -2.95 -6.73
CA ALA A 47 8.27 -2.92 -5.90
C ALA A 47 8.47 -4.21 -5.10
N ALA A 48 7.38 -4.79 -4.57
CA ALA A 48 7.44 -6.01 -3.76
C ALA A 48 8.06 -7.21 -4.49
N LYS A 49 8.07 -7.21 -5.84
CA LYS A 49 8.67 -8.27 -6.65
C LYS A 49 10.20 -8.28 -6.61
N HIS A 50 10.84 -7.15 -6.29
CA HIS A 50 12.30 -6.99 -6.34
C HIS A 50 12.89 -6.39 -5.05
N ASP A 51 12.09 -5.67 -4.27
CA ASP A 51 12.47 -5.07 -2.98
C ASP A 51 11.31 -5.22 -1.98
N LEU A 52 11.21 -6.40 -1.38
CA LEU A 52 10.12 -6.73 -0.46
C LEU A 52 10.14 -5.85 0.80
N ALA A 53 11.32 -5.60 1.37
CA ALA A 53 11.48 -4.79 2.57
C ALA A 53 11.19 -3.30 2.31
N GLY A 54 11.60 -2.77 1.16
CA GLY A 54 11.24 -1.41 0.76
C GLY A 54 9.79 -1.27 0.35
N ALA A 55 9.15 -2.31 -0.20
CA ALA A 55 7.72 -2.31 -0.43
C ALA A 55 6.94 -2.29 0.89
N ALA A 56 7.36 -3.09 1.87
CA ALA A 56 6.76 -3.11 3.21
C ALA A 56 6.78 -1.71 3.86
N ARG A 57 7.95 -1.04 3.89
CA ARG A 57 8.08 0.31 4.45
C ARG A 57 7.20 1.36 3.73
N ARG A 58 7.09 1.26 2.40
CA ARG A 58 6.24 2.15 1.61
C ARG A 58 4.76 1.89 1.87
N LEU A 59 4.37 0.63 2.04
CA LEU A 59 3.00 0.22 2.35
C LEU A 59 2.57 0.65 3.74
N GLU A 60 3.45 0.53 4.73
CA GLU A 60 3.21 1.01 6.08
C GLU A 60 2.95 2.52 6.08
N ARG A 61 3.83 3.30 5.44
CA ARG A 61 3.63 4.75 5.31
C ARG A 61 2.34 5.09 4.56
N PHE A 62 2.05 4.41 3.45
CA PHE A 62 0.82 4.63 2.71
C PHE A 62 -0.41 4.38 3.58
N THR A 63 -0.41 3.32 4.38
CA THR A 63 -1.52 2.97 5.26
C THR A 63 -1.66 3.99 6.40
N ALA A 64 -0.55 4.41 7.00
CA ALA A 64 -0.54 5.48 8.00
C ALA A 64 -1.11 6.79 7.44
N ASP A 65 -0.70 7.20 6.24
CA ASP A 65 -1.24 8.38 5.57
C ASP A 65 -2.76 8.27 5.33
N LEU A 66 -3.27 7.09 4.96
CA LEU A 66 -4.71 6.85 4.84
C LEU A 66 -5.44 6.97 6.19
N ASP A 67 -4.89 6.38 7.24
CA ASP A 67 -5.47 6.40 8.59
C ASP A 67 -5.45 7.82 9.19
N GLU A 68 -4.45 8.63 8.83
CA GLU A 68 -4.33 10.04 9.22
C GLU A 68 -5.08 11.01 8.28
N GLY A 69 -5.78 10.49 7.25
CA GLY A 69 -6.54 11.30 6.28
C GLY A 69 -5.66 12.15 5.35
N ARG A 70 -4.36 11.89 5.26
CA ARG A 70 -3.42 12.58 4.36
C ARG A 70 -3.55 12.05 2.94
N ILE A 71 -4.67 12.38 2.31
CA ILE A 71 -4.98 11.91 0.97
C ILE A 71 -4.34 12.84 -0.08
N PRO A 72 -3.46 12.33 -0.97
CA PRO A 72 -2.85 13.13 -2.02
C PRO A 72 -3.91 13.65 -3.00
N GLY A 73 -3.97 14.96 -3.20
CA GLY A 73 -4.95 15.61 -4.09
C GLY A 73 -5.98 16.50 -3.38
N GLU A 74 -5.87 16.71 -2.07
CA GLU A 74 -6.54 17.83 -1.36
C GLU A 74 -5.80 19.18 -1.53
N GLU A 75 -4.98 19.31 -2.58
CA GLU A 75 -4.49 20.62 -3.02
C GLU A 75 -5.48 21.12 -4.08
N ARG A 76 -6.35 22.02 -3.62
CA ARG A 76 -7.31 22.80 -4.41
C ARG A 76 -6.63 23.54 -5.56
#